data_AF-A0AA39NN11-F1
#
_entry.id   AF-A0AA39NN11-F1
#
_cell.length_a   1.000
_cell.length_b   1.000
_cell.length_c   1.000
_cell.angle_alpha   90.00
_cell.angle_beta   90.00
_cell.angle_gamma   90.00
#
_symmetry.space_group_name_H-M   'P 1'
#
loop_
_entity.id
_entity.type
_entity.pdbx_description
1 polymer ?
#
loop_
_entity_poly.entity_id
_entity_poly.type
_entity_poly.pdbx_seq_one_letter_code
_entity_poly.pdbx_strand_id
1 'polypeptide(L)'
;MPPEIEKRLEHHVRKFLWGNKNKINVNKETIYAPIAGGRQNLLDIPVRNEAITVTWIWSYLDLSPNHPLWAYAVDTVIAHHTPTSEENVGLEQRLNIFLQSWKTSTNRLLDDLRTMVKTTHKYNVCLDGLAISPEIQCEMPIWHHIKSRATRCLFNSGKQVKCLKNRHKVKTVGNAEQLTRNLQEEKHSKWGRCGCVKCRHARVELGCLSPHKCFVKAKQLLELLMPKWSPLTDPPTDIPIPPMDEEDVGLNKQAKYFQPHLITKGYLSNAFRIFVDGNECPSAYSPPDLDPTRQDETIIIYTDGSAIKNRSDEATAVQGCAIKRET
;
A
#
# COMPACT_ATOMS: atom_id res chain seq x y z
N MET A 1 -2.49 -21.15 -13.82
CA MET A 1 -2.50 -22.51 -14.42
C MET A 1 -3.83 -23.16 -14.08
N PRO A 2 -4.52 -23.85 -15.01
CA PRO A 2 -5.76 -24.55 -14.69
C PRO A 2 -5.57 -25.63 -13.60
N PRO A 3 -6.50 -25.77 -12.64
CA PRO A 3 -6.36 -26.72 -11.52
C PRO A 3 -6.18 -28.17 -11.95
N GLU A 4 -6.76 -28.55 -13.09
CA GLU A 4 -6.65 -29.91 -13.63
C GLU A 4 -5.23 -30.24 -14.09
N ILE A 5 -4.56 -29.27 -14.73
CA ILE A 5 -3.18 -29.41 -15.19
C ILE A 5 -2.23 -29.45 -14.01
N GLU A 6 -2.45 -28.58 -13.00
CA GLU A 6 -1.68 -28.58 -11.76
C GLU A 6 -1.73 -29.95 -11.07
N LYS A 7 -2.94 -30.49 -10.84
CA LYS A 7 -3.13 -31.83 -10.24
C LYS A 7 -2.48 -32.94 -11.06
N ARG A 8 -2.54 -32.86 -12.39
CA ARG A 8 -1.92 -33.84 -13.27
C ARG A 8 -0.39 -33.80 -13.18
N LEU A 9 0.20 -32.61 -13.13
CA LEU A 9 1.64 -32.45 -12.94
C LEU A 9 2.09 -32.94 -11.57
N GLU A 10 1.36 -32.59 -10.49
CA GLU A 10 1.64 -33.14 -9.16
C GLU A 10 1.60 -34.67 -9.15
N HIS A 11 0.62 -35.27 -9.83
CA HIS A 11 0.50 -36.71 -9.94
C HIS A 11 1.70 -37.32 -10.67
N HIS A 12 2.12 -36.75 -11.80
CA HIS A 12 3.30 -37.21 -12.54
C HIS A 12 4.58 -37.11 -11.70
N VAL A 13 4.78 -36.01 -10.98
CA VAL A 13 5.93 -35.82 -10.08
C VAL A 13 5.95 -36.88 -8.98
N ARG A 14 4.80 -37.16 -8.35
CA ARG A 14 4.71 -38.24 -7.34
C ARG A 14 4.96 -39.62 -7.93
N LYS A 15 4.39 -39.91 -9.10
CA LYS A 15 4.57 -41.19 -9.79
C LYS A 15 6.04 -41.43 -10.14
N PHE A 16 6.74 -40.37 -10.56
CA PHE A 16 8.17 -40.39 -10.86
C PHE A 16 9.01 -40.68 -9.60
N LEU A 17 8.76 -39.97 -8.49
CA LEU A 17 9.53 -40.14 -7.25
C LEU A 17 9.37 -41.53 -6.62
N TRP A 18 8.16 -42.10 -6.68
CA TRP A 18 7.84 -43.33 -5.97
C TRP A 18 7.77 -44.57 -6.86
N GLY A 19 7.95 -44.46 -8.17
CA GLY A 19 8.05 -45.59 -9.10
C GLY A 19 6.87 -46.55 -9.02
N ASN A 20 5.64 -46.07 -9.26
CA ASN A 20 4.37 -46.82 -9.15
C ASN A 20 4.09 -47.47 -7.77
N LYS A 21 4.90 -47.21 -6.73
CA LYS A 21 4.64 -47.74 -5.39
C LYS A 21 3.44 -47.03 -4.77
N ASN A 22 2.49 -47.81 -4.24
CA ASN A 22 1.27 -47.28 -3.62
C ASN A 22 1.50 -46.75 -2.18
N LYS A 23 2.60 -47.12 -1.52
CA LYS A 23 2.94 -46.64 -0.17
C LYS A 23 4.00 -45.54 -0.25
N ILE A 24 3.61 -44.34 0.16
CA ILE A 24 4.48 -43.17 0.28
C ILE A 24 4.91 -43.06 1.74
N ASN A 25 6.20 -43.13 2.01
CA ASN A 25 6.73 -43.11 3.39
C ASN A 25 7.18 -41.71 3.84
N VAL A 26 7.16 -40.70 2.96
CA VAL A 26 7.64 -39.35 3.25
C VAL A 26 6.55 -38.33 2.93
N ASN A 27 6.23 -37.44 3.88
CA ASN A 27 5.26 -36.36 3.69
C ASN A 27 5.77 -35.32 2.67
N LYS A 28 4.83 -34.65 1.99
CA LYS A 28 5.14 -33.68 0.92
C LYS A 28 6.03 -32.53 1.41
N GLU A 29 5.76 -31.99 2.61
CA GLU A 29 6.53 -30.88 3.19
C GLU A 29 8.01 -31.22 3.38
N THR A 30 8.32 -32.49 3.66
CA THR A 30 9.71 -32.95 3.76
C THR A 30 10.35 -33.02 2.38
N ILE A 31 9.63 -33.42 1.34
CA ILE A 31 10.19 -33.50 0.00
C ILE A 31 10.49 -32.09 -0.58
N TYR A 32 9.66 -31.11 -0.27
CA TYR A 32 9.79 -29.73 -0.77
C TYR A 32 10.87 -28.89 -0.09
N ALA A 33 11.30 -29.24 1.12
CA ALA A 33 12.21 -28.38 1.87
C ALA A 33 13.69 -28.51 1.43
N PRO A 34 14.56 -27.55 1.86
CA PRO A 34 15.90 -27.41 1.32
C PRO A 34 16.83 -28.60 1.55
N ILE A 35 17.77 -28.82 0.62
CA ILE A 35 18.77 -29.92 0.66
C ILE A 35 19.62 -29.86 1.94
N ALA A 36 19.88 -28.67 2.48
CA ALA A 36 20.66 -28.48 3.71
C ALA A 36 20.10 -29.27 4.91
N GLY A 37 18.80 -29.57 4.93
CA GLY A 37 18.17 -30.41 5.95
C GLY A 37 18.11 -31.90 5.61
N GLY A 38 18.90 -32.39 4.64
CA GLY A 38 18.86 -33.77 4.16
C GLY A 38 17.62 -34.11 3.31
N ARG A 39 16.99 -33.09 2.71
CA ARG A 39 15.74 -33.19 1.96
C ARG A 39 15.98 -33.09 0.44
N GLN A 40 14.92 -33.25 -0.37
CA GLN A 40 15.03 -33.29 -1.84
C GLN A 40 14.89 -31.94 -2.56
N ASN A 41 14.42 -30.88 -1.88
CA ASN A 41 14.17 -29.56 -2.48
C ASN A 41 13.37 -29.63 -3.78
N LEU A 42 12.36 -30.49 -3.78
CA LEU A 42 11.48 -30.65 -4.94
C LEU A 42 10.63 -29.39 -5.12
N LEU A 43 10.32 -29.07 -6.37
CA LEU A 43 9.45 -27.94 -6.68
C LEU A 43 8.01 -28.19 -6.19
N ASP A 44 7.52 -27.29 -5.34
CA ASP A 44 6.10 -27.17 -5.00
C ASP A 44 5.39 -26.35 -6.10
N ILE A 45 4.62 -27.04 -6.95
CA ILE A 45 3.93 -26.44 -8.10
C ILE A 45 2.82 -25.46 -7.64
N PRO A 46 1.93 -25.80 -6.70
CA PRO A 46 0.96 -24.85 -6.14
C PRO A 46 1.61 -23.58 -5.60
N VAL A 47 2.65 -23.70 -4.77
CA VAL A 47 3.32 -22.52 -4.18
C VAL A 47 3.99 -21.68 -5.27
N ARG A 48 4.58 -22.31 -6.30
CA ARG A 48 5.13 -21.57 -7.45
C ARG A 48 4.04 -20.82 -8.21
N ASN A 49 2.88 -21.43 -8.46
CA ASN A 49 1.77 -20.77 -9.16
C ASN A 49 1.21 -19.59 -8.35
N GLU A 50 1.15 -19.72 -7.03
CA GLU A 50 0.78 -18.62 -6.13
C GLU A 50 1.83 -17.50 -6.17
N ALA A 51 3.12 -17.83 -6.13
CA ALA A 51 4.20 -16.85 -6.26
C ALA A 51 4.16 -16.10 -7.59
N ILE A 52 3.89 -16.79 -8.70
CA ILE A 52 3.63 -16.14 -10.00
C ILE A 52 2.48 -15.15 -9.86
N THR A 53 1.37 -15.56 -9.25
CA THR A 53 0.22 -14.67 -9.02
C THR A 53 0.59 -13.43 -8.20
N VAL A 54 1.47 -13.57 -7.20
CA VAL A 54 2.02 -12.43 -6.44
C VAL A 54 2.82 -11.49 -7.33
N THR A 55 3.59 -11.99 -8.31
CA THR A 55 4.27 -11.15 -9.30
C THR A 55 3.28 -10.36 -10.16
N TRP A 56 2.17 -10.97 -10.58
CA TRP A 56 1.09 -10.26 -11.29
C TRP A 56 0.43 -9.20 -10.42
N ILE A 57 0.17 -9.48 -9.15
CA ILE A 57 -0.35 -8.52 -8.17
C ILE A 57 0.60 -7.34 -8.04
N TRP A 58 1.90 -7.60 -7.89
CA TRP A 58 2.91 -6.55 -7.77
C TRP A 58 2.92 -5.64 -9.01
N SER A 59 2.88 -6.23 -10.21
CA SER A 59 2.79 -5.48 -11.46
C SER A 59 1.47 -4.69 -11.59
N TYR A 60 0.35 -5.24 -11.10
CA TYR A 60 -0.95 -4.56 -11.08
C TYR A 60 -0.99 -3.39 -10.09
N LEU A 61 -0.31 -3.53 -8.95
CA LEU A 61 -0.23 -2.49 -7.92
C LEU A 61 0.89 -1.46 -8.18
N ASP A 62 1.61 -1.58 -9.31
CA ASP A 62 2.54 -0.55 -9.75
C ASP A 62 1.77 0.63 -10.36
N LEU A 63 1.38 1.56 -9.49
CA LEU A 63 0.67 2.80 -9.83
C LEU A 63 1.61 3.93 -10.28
N SER A 64 2.86 3.62 -10.63
CA SER A 64 3.83 4.59 -11.14
C SER A 64 3.58 4.91 -12.63
N PRO A 65 4.37 5.80 -13.26
CA PRO A 65 4.30 6.01 -14.71
C PRO A 65 4.54 4.75 -15.56
N ASN A 66 5.09 3.69 -14.97
CA ASN A 66 5.30 2.40 -15.61
C ASN A 66 4.12 1.43 -15.43
N HIS A 67 2.97 1.92 -14.95
CA HIS A 67 1.76 1.12 -14.76
C HIS A 67 1.39 0.38 -16.06
N PRO A 68 1.36 -0.96 -16.06
CA PRO A 68 1.07 -1.73 -17.25
C PRO A 68 -0.33 -1.44 -17.82
N LEU A 69 -0.43 -1.37 -19.16
CA LEU A 69 -1.68 -1.10 -19.87
C LEU A 69 -2.82 -2.09 -19.53
N TRP A 70 -2.48 -3.37 -19.31
CA TRP A 70 -3.48 -4.39 -18.97
C TRP A 70 -4.14 -4.13 -17.62
N ALA A 71 -3.45 -3.48 -16.67
CA ALA A 71 -3.99 -3.24 -15.34
C ALA A 71 -5.11 -2.18 -15.37
N TYR A 72 -5.05 -1.19 -16.26
CA TYR A 72 -6.18 -0.29 -16.52
C TYR A 72 -7.42 -1.05 -17.02
N ALA A 73 -7.22 -2.04 -17.91
CA ALA A 73 -8.32 -2.88 -18.36
C ALA A 73 -8.89 -3.70 -17.18
N VAL A 74 -8.03 -4.23 -16.32
CA VAL A 74 -8.46 -4.94 -15.10
C VAL A 74 -9.26 -4.03 -14.16
N ASP A 75 -8.82 -2.79 -13.92
CA ASP A 75 -9.57 -1.82 -13.12
C ASP A 75 -10.98 -1.60 -13.69
N THR A 76 -11.10 -1.41 -15.00
CA THR A 76 -12.43 -1.25 -15.64
C THR A 76 -13.29 -2.49 -15.49
N VAL A 77 -12.75 -3.69 -15.69
CA VAL A 77 -13.48 -4.96 -15.51
C VAL A 77 -13.94 -5.10 -14.06
N ILE A 78 -13.07 -4.84 -13.09
CA ILE A 78 -13.39 -4.93 -11.67
C ILE A 78 -14.46 -3.90 -11.27
N ALA A 79 -14.36 -2.67 -11.79
CA ALA A 79 -15.31 -1.58 -11.56
C ALA A 79 -16.71 -1.86 -12.15
N HIS A 80 -16.79 -2.59 -13.27
CA HIS A 80 -18.08 -2.99 -13.86
C HIS A 80 -18.76 -4.12 -13.09
N HIS A 81 -17.98 -5.02 -12.46
CA HIS A 81 -18.51 -6.19 -11.78
C HIS A 81 -18.78 -5.96 -10.28
N THR A 82 -19.44 -4.87 -9.91
CA THR A 82 -19.83 -4.62 -8.51
C THR A 82 -21.13 -5.33 -8.13
N PRO A 83 -21.28 -5.78 -6.87
CA PRO A 83 -22.55 -6.29 -6.35
C PRO A 83 -23.58 -5.16 -6.22
N THR A 84 -24.87 -5.52 -6.21
CA THR A 84 -25.99 -4.57 -6.05
C THR A 84 -25.88 -3.73 -4.77
N SER A 85 -25.26 -4.27 -3.71
CA SER A 85 -25.01 -3.53 -2.47
C SER A 85 -24.12 -2.30 -2.63
N GLU A 86 -23.38 -2.18 -3.74
CA GLU A 86 -22.46 -1.09 -4.07
C GLU A 86 -22.93 -0.26 -5.28
N GLU A 87 -24.18 -0.45 -5.72
CA GLU A 87 -24.74 0.26 -6.87
C GLU A 87 -24.70 1.80 -6.71
N ASN A 88 -24.79 2.28 -5.47
CA ASN A 88 -24.72 3.71 -5.14
C ASN A 88 -23.35 4.35 -5.39
N VAL A 89 -22.29 3.56 -5.60
CA VAL A 89 -20.97 4.05 -5.96
C VAL A 89 -20.94 4.23 -7.47
N GLY A 90 -20.88 5.47 -7.97
CA GLY A 90 -20.86 5.73 -9.41
C GLY A 90 -19.63 5.13 -10.09
N LEU A 91 -19.78 4.69 -11.34
CA LEU A 91 -18.71 4.02 -12.10
C LEU A 91 -17.42 4.88 -12.18
N GLU A 92 -17.54 6.18 -12.41
CA GLU A 92 -16.39 7.11 -12.47
C GLU A 92 -15.61 7.22 -11.14
N GLN A 93 -16.19 6.76 -10.04
CA GLN A 93 -15.57 6.80 -8.72
C GLN A 93 -14.91 5.47 -8.34
N ARG A 94 -15.12 4.42 -9.12
CA ARG A 94 -14.57 3.09 -8.90
C ARG A 94 -13.21 3.02 -9.59
N LEU A 95 -12.19 3.50 -8.90
CA LEU A 95 -10.84 3.58 -9.43
C LEU A 95 -10.09 2.28 -9.19
N ASN A 96 -9.92 1.90 -7.93
CA ASN A 96 -9.13 0.72 -7.57
C ASN A 96 -9.63 0.12 -6.24
N ILE A 97 -9.81 -1.20 -6.20
CA ILE A 97 -10.35 -1.92 -5.03
C ILE A 97 -9.39 -2.01 -3.85
N PHE A 98 -8.10 -1.73 -4.05
CA PHE A 98 -7.09 -1.74 -2.98
C PHE A 98 -6.87 -0.35 -2.37
N LEU A 99 -7.36 0.70 -3.05
CA LEU A 99 -7.33 2.08 -2.56
C LEU A 99 -8.66 2.52 -1.94
N GLN A 100 -9.73 1.79 -2.22
CA GLN A 100 -11.10 2.15 -1.86
C GLN A 100 -11.85 1.02 -1.14
N SER A 101 -12.90 1.39 -0.41
CA SER A 101 -13.67 0.52 0.48
C SER A 101 -14.88 -0.17 -0.18
N TRP A 102 -15.18 0.13 -1.45
CA TRP A 102 -16.25 -0.55 -2.18
C TRP A 102 -15.81 -1.95 -2.61
N LYS A 103 -16.77 -2.86 -2.75
CA LYS A 103 -16.50 -4.28 -3.05
C LYS A 103 -16.79 -4.64 -4.51
N THR A 104 -16.02 -5.59 -5.04
CA THR A 104 -16.29 -6.22 -6.34
C THR A 104 -16.86 -7.63 -6.16
N SER A 105 -17.62 -8.12 -7.15
CA SER A 105 -18.23 -9.45 -7.14
C SER A 105 -17.25 -10.48 -7.69
N THR A 106 -16.54 -11.17 -6.81
CA THR A 106 -15.55 -12.20 -7.15
C THR A 106 -16.08 -13.34 -8.04
N ASN A 107 -17.37 -13.67 -7.92
CA ASN A 107 -18.01 -14.73 -8.72
C ASN A 107 -18.24 -14.35 -10.19
N ARG A 108 -18.30 -13.05 -10.50
CA ARG A 108 -18.53 -12.56 -11.88
C ARG A 108 -17.23 -12.22 -12.60
N LEU A 109 -16.12 -12.19 -11.87
CA LEU A 109 -14.80 -11.99 -12.44
C LEU A 109 -14.31 -13.25 -13.15
N LEU A 110 -13.48 -13.04 -14.18
CA LEU A 110 -12.67 -14.07 -14.83
C LEU A 110 -11.82 -14.81 -13.80
N ASP A 111 -11.54 -16.09 -14.06
CA ASP A 111 -10.88 -16.96 -13.07
C ASP A 111 -9.50 -16.46 -12.65
N ASP A 112 -8.73 -15.86 -13.56
CA ASP A 112 -7.42 -15.28 -13.24
C ASP A 112 -7.54 -14.08 -12.29
N LEU A 113 -8.48 -13.17 -12.54
CA LEU A 113 -8.75 -12.02 -11.66
C LEU A 113 -9.30 -12.46 -10.31
N ARG A 114 -10.17 -13.46 -10.31
CA ARG A 114 -10.67 -14.06 -9.06
C ARG A 114 -9.53 -14.64 -8.25
N THR A 115 -8.59 -15.32 -8.91
CA THR A 115 -7.40 -15.89 -8.27
C THR A 115 -6.51 -14.78 -7.72
N MET A 116 -6.26 -13.73 -8.50
CA MET A 116 -5.51 -12.55 -8.07
C MET A 116 -6.11 -11.92 -6.81
N VAL A 117 -7.41 -11.61 -6.79
CA VAL A 117 -8.10 -11.04 -5.63
C VAL A 117 -8.05 -11.99 -4.43
N LYS A 118 -8.26 -13.29 -4.62
CA LYS A 118 -8.14 -14.28 -3.52
C LYS A 118 -6.73 -14.33 -2.95
N THR A 119 -5.70 -14.30 -3.79
CA THR A 119 -4.30 -14.30 -3.38
C THR A 119 -3.95 -13.02 -2.61
N THR A 120 -4.48 -11.86 -3.01
CA THR A 120 -4.29 -10.62 -2.24
C THR A 120 -4.88 -10.71 -0.83
N HIS A 121 -6.05 -11.32 -0.67
CA HIS A 121 -6.63 -11.55 0.65
C HIS A 121 -5.87 -12.60 1.46
N LYS A 122 -5.43 -13.69 0.81
CA LYS A 122 -4.67 -14.78 1.44
C LYS A 122 -3.40 -14.27 2.11
N TYR A 123 -2.69 -13.37 1.43
CA TYR A 123 -1.42 -12.81 1.92
C TYR A 123 -1.56 -11.42 2.55
N ASN A 124 -2.79 -11.01 2.85
CA ASN A 124 -3.10 -9.72 3.46
C ASN A 124 -2.37 -8.54 2.80
N VAL A 125 -2.50 -8.43 1.48
CA VAL A 125 -1.97 -7.29 0.73
C VAL A 125 -2.76 -6.05 1.13
N CYS A 126 -2.09 -5.07 1.71
CA CYS A 126 -2.74 -3.85 2.19
C CYS A 126 -1.83 -2.63 2.00
N LEU A 127 -2.44 -1.45 2.09
CA LEU A 127 -1.72 -0.19 2.18
C LEU A 127 -1.26 0.01 3.62
N ASP A 128 0.06 0.00 3.84
CA ASP A 128 0.65 0.31 5.13
C ASP A 128 2.09 0.81 5.01
N GLY A 129 2.50 1.59 6.01
CA GLY A 129 3.84 2.13 6.17
C GLY A 129 3.96 2.77 7.54
N LEU A 130 5.19 2.86 8.07
CA LEU A 130 5.45 3.50 9.37
C LEU A 130 5.07 4.98 9.31
N ALA A 131 5.60 5.67 8.31
CA ALA A 131 5.24 7.03 7.94
C ALA A 131 5.02 7.11 6.42
N ILE A 132 4.04 7.90 5.98
CA ILE A 132 3.69 8.07 4.57
C ILE A 132 3.96 9.53 4.20
N SER A 133 4.63 9.73 3.07
CA SER A 133 4.91 11.07 2.55
C SER A 133 3.63 11.80 2.11
N PRO A 134 3.58 13.15 2.23
CA PRO A 134 2.43 13.94 1.79
C PRO A 134 2.06 13.76 0.32
N GLU A 135 3.04 13.47 -0.54
CA GLU A 135 2.84 13.21 -1.96
C GLU A 135 1.95 11.98 -2.16
N ILE A 136 2.28 10.86 -1.51
CA ILE A 136 1.50 9.62 -1.55
C ILE A 136 0.10 9.85 -0.95
N GLN A 137 0.01 10.57 0.18
CA GLN A 137 -1.28 10.91 0.77
C GLN A 137 -2.18 11.68 -0.20
N CYS A 138 -1.61 12.64 -0.93
CA CYS A 138 -2.35 13.49 -1.88
C CYS A 138 -2.84 12.75 -3.12
N GLU A 139 -2.15 11.69 -3.56
CA GLU A 139 -2.53 10.85 -4.69
C GLU A 139 -3.72 9.93 -4.38
N MET A 140 -3.95 9.61 -3.10
CA MET A 140 -5.03 8.72 -2.69
C MET A 140 -6.42 9.22 -3.12
N PRO A 141 -7.35 8.33 -3.50
CA PRO A 141 -8.71 8.70 -3.84
C PRO A 141 -9.48 9.14 -2.59
N ILE A 142 -10.09 10.32 -2.60
CA ILE A 142 -10.83 10.81 -1.42
C ILE A 142 -12.19 10.11 -1.27
N TRP A 143 -12.82 9.71 -2.38
CA TRP A 143 -14.11 9.06 -2.35
C TRP A 143 -13.96 7.58 -2.02
N HIS A 144 -14.74 7.10 -1.05
CA HIS A 144 -14.65 5.72 -0.58
C HIS A 144 -13.25 5.31 -0.12
N HIS A 145 -12.41 6.25 0.32
CA HIS A 145 -11.05 6.01 0.76
C HIS A 145 -10.96 4.83 1.74
N ILE A 146 -10.06 3.86 1.49
CA ILE A 146 -10.00 2.60 2.26
C ILE A 146 -9.67 2.81 3.74
N LYS A 147 -8.86 3.82 4.07
CA LYS A 147 -8.49 4.22 5.45
C LYS A 147 -9.35 5.37 6.00
N SER A 148 -10.63 5.43 5.63
CA SER A 148 -11.56 6.43 6.14
C SER A 148 -12.61 5.82 7.06
N ARG A 149 -12.98 6.56 8.10
CA ARG A 149 -14.09 6.23 9.01
C ARG A 149 -15.45 6.72 8.49
N ALA A 150 -15.47 7.35 7.32
CA ALA A 150 -16.68 7.91 6.74
C ALA A 150 -17.70 6.82 6.36
N THR A 151 -18.98 7.11 6.62
CA THR A 151 -20.07 6.24 6.20
C THR A 151 -20.36 6.41 4.71
N ARG A 152 -20.94 5.38 4.07
CA ARG A 152 -21.37 5.44 2.66
C ARG A 152 -22.29 6.62 2.35
N CYS A 153 -23.16 6.98 3.31
CA CYS A 153 -24.05 8.14 3.17
C CYS A 153 -23.27 9.44 2.97
N LEU A 154 -22.13 9.61 3.66
CA LEU A 154 -21.31 10.81 3.55
C LEU A 154 -20.72 11.01 2.14
N PHE A 155 -20.39 9.91 1.44
CA PHE A 155 -19.80 9.93 0.11
C PHE A 155 -20.82 10.09 -1.01
N ASN A 156 -22.09 9.77 -0.78
CA ASN A 156 -23.11 9.69 -1.84
C ASN A 156 -24.19 10.77 -1.70
N SER A 157 -24.52 11.16 -0.48
CA SER A 157 -25.67 12.01 -0.19
C SER A 157 -25.29 13.47 -0.04
N GLY A 158 -26.13 14.35 -0.61
CA GLY A 158 -26.07 15.80 -0.40
C GLY A 158 -25.68 16.61 -1.64
N LYS A 159 -26.15 17.85 -1.68
CA LYS A 159 -25.91 18.78 -2.79
C LYS A 159 -24.42 19.12 -2.93
N GLN A 160 -23.72 19.25 -1.80
CA GLN A 160 -22.29 19.57 -1.76
C GLN A 160 -21.46 18.43 -2.32
N VAL A 161 -21.81 17.17 -2.02
CA VAL A 161 -21.13 15.98 -2.56
C VAL A 161 -21.24 15.94 -4.09
N LYS A 162 -22.46 16.11 -4.62
CA LYS A 162 -22.67 16.20 -6.08
C LYS A 162 -21.90 17.36 -6.70
N CYS A 163 -21.86 18.51 -6.04
CA CYS A 163 -21.10 19.67 -6.50
C CYS A 163 -19.58 19.42 -6.48
N LEU A 164 -19.07 18.77 -5.45
CA LEU A 164 -17.65 18.42 -5.34
C LEU A 164 -17.23 17.46 -6.45
N LYS A 165 -18.05 16.45 -6.76
CA LYS A 165 -17.80 15.50 -7.85
C LYS A 165 -17.90 16.15 -9.23
N ASN A 166 -19.00 16.85 -9.51
CA ASN A 166 -19.33 17.25 -10.89
C ASN A 166 -18.78 18.62 -11.27
N ARG A 167 -18.73 19.57 -10.33
CA ARG A 167 -18.32 20.96 -10.60
C ARG A 167 -16.86 21.18 -10.21
N HIS A 168 -16.50 20.82 -8.98
CA HIS A 168 -15.12 20.96 -8.50
C HIS A 168 -14.20 19.84 -8.98
N LYS A 169 -14.74 18.74 -9.55
CA LYS A 169 -13.99 17.58 -10.07
C LYS A 169 -13.01 17.00 -9.06
N VAL A 170 -13.38 17.00 -7.78
CA VAL A 170 -12.56 16.45 -6.70
C VAL A 170 -12.46 14.95 -6.89
N LYS A 171 -11.23 14.41 -6.99
CA LYS A 171 -10.97 12.97 -7.09
C LYS A 171 -10.02 12.47 -6.02
N THR A 172 -9.00 13.25 -5.70
CA THR A 172 -7.95 12.86 -4.75
C THR A 172 -8.02 13.62 -3.43
N VAL A 173 -7.31 13.11 -2.42
CA VAL A 173 -7.08 13.78 -1.14
C VAL A 173 -6.45 15.15 -1.36
N GLY A 174 -5.47 15.26 -2.26
CA GLY A 174 -4.83 16.54 -2.59
C GLY A 174 -5.81 17.56 -3.19
N ASN A 175 -6.77 17.13 -4.01
CA ASN A 175 -7.82 18.05 -4.50
C ASN A 175 -8.70 18.56 -3.34
N ALA A 176 -9.06 17.67 -2.41
CA ALA A 176 -9.86 18.06 -1.26
C ALA A 176 -9.07 19.02 -0.35
N GLU A 177 -7.80 18.74 -0.11
CA GLU A 177 -6.90 19.58 0.68
C GLU A 177 -6.78 21.00 0.08
N GLN A 178 -6.55 21.10 -1.23
CA GLN A 178 -6.52 22.39 -1.93
C GLN A 178 -7.82 23.20 -1.75
N LEU A 179 -8.98 22.53 -1.75
CA LEU A 179 -10.24 23.21 -1.48
C LEU A 179 -10.34 23.72 -0.04
N THR A 180 -9.80 22.97 0.93
CA THR A 180 -9.82 23.38 2.33
C THR A 180 -8.92 24.58 2.62
N ARG A 181 -7.81 24.74 1.89
CA ARG A 181 -6.92 25.91 2.02
C ARG A 181 -7.67 27.22 1.74
N ASN A 182 -8.68 27.19 0.86
CA ASN A 182 -9.53 28.36 0.60
C ASN A 182 -10.34 28.81 1.83
N LEU A 183 -10.50 27.97 2.86
CA LEU A 183 -11.13 28.38 4.13
C LEU A 183 -10.23 29.28 4.99
N GLN A 184 -8.92 29.23 4.77
CA GLN A 184 -7.91 29.96 5.54
C GLN A 184 -7.49 31.29 4.88
N GLU A 185 -8.06 31.63 3.72
CA GLU A 185 -7.78 32.92 3.09
C GLU A 185 -8.31 34.07 3.97
N GLU A 186 -7.50 35.12 4.18
CA GLU A 186 -7.84 36.25 5.06
C GLU A 186 -9.17 36.93 4.71
N LYS A 187 -9.48 37.02 3.42
CA LYS A 187 -10.71 37.65 2.90
C LYS A 187 -11.88 36.68 2.82
N HIS A 188 -11.70 35.43 3.24
CA HIS A 188 -12.77 34.44 3.23
C HIS A 188 -13.73 34.66 4.40
N SER A 189 -14.99 34.40 4.13
CA SER A 189 -16.07 34.60 5.07
C SER A 189 -17.02 33.41 5.03
N LYS A 190 -17.61 33.06 6.18
CA LYS A 190 -18.56 31.93 6.31
C LYS A 190 -19.89 32.17 5.59
N TRP A 191 -20.09 33.39 5.10
CA TRP A 191 -21.33 33.84 4.48
C TRP A 191 -21.50 33.26 3.07
N GLY A 192 -22.75 32.96 2.69
CA GLY A 192 -23.07 32.28 1.42
C GLY A 192 -22.65 33.02 0.14
N ARG A 193 -22.41 34.33 0.23
CA ARG A 193 -21.92 35.17 -0.88
C ARG A 193 -20.55 35.79 -0.56
N CYS A 194 -19.64 35.02 0.04
CA CYS A 194 -18.26 35.44 0.25
C CYS A 194 -17.66 36.05 -1.05
N GLY A 195 -17.07 37.25 -0.90
CA GLY A 195 -16.48 38.03 -1.98
C GLY A 195 -15.03 37.66 -2.31
N CYS A 196 -14.43 36.68 -1.60
CA CYS A 196 -13.05 36.29 -1.87
C CYS A 196 -12.89 35.74 -3.30
N VAL A 197 -11.66 35.85 -3.84
CA VAL A 197 -11.35 35.47 -5.22
C VAL A 197 -11.73 34.02 -5.50
N LYS A 198 -11.44 33.10 -4.58
CA LYS A 198 -11.76 31.67 -4.74
C LYS A 198 -13.25 31.39 -4.71
N CYS A 199 -14.01 32.03 -3.81
CA CYS A 199 -15.47 31.88 -3.77
C CYS A 199 -16.15 32.50 -4.99
N ARG A 200 -15.62 33.62 -5.52
CA ARG A 200 -16.09 34.21 -6.76
C ARG A 200 -15.81 33.29 -7.96
N HIS A 201 -14.57 32.81 -8.07
CA HIS A 201 -14.18 31.86 -9.12
C HIS A 201 -15.03 30.58 -9.09
N ALA A 202 -15.23 29.97 -7.92
CA ALA A 202 -16.07 28.79 -7.78
C ALA A 202 -17.54 29.06 -8.19
N ARG A 203 -18.07 30.26 -7.95
CA ARG A 203 -19.43 30.62 -8.37
C ARG A 203 -19.54 30.86 -9.89
N VAL A 204 -18.62 31.64 -10.45
CA VAL A 204 -18.68 32.09 -11.84
C VAL A 204 -18.20 31.00 -12.80
N GLU A 205 -17.00 30.46 -12.56
CA GLU A 205 -16.36 29.50 -13.48
C GLU A 205 -16.89 28.07 -13.28
N LEU A 206 -17.09 27.66 -12.03
CA LEU A 206 -17.51 26.28 -11.72
C LEU A 206 -19.03 26.14 -11.55
N GLY A 207 -19.79 27.25 -11.51
CA GLY A 207 -21.24 27.21 -11.27
C GLY A 207 -21.64 26.70 -9.88
N CYS A 208 -20.76 26.81 -8.87
CA CYS A 208 -21.03 26.35 -7.52
C CYS A 208 -21.91 27.34 -6.76
N LEU A 209 -23.10 26.91 -6.30
CA LEU A 209 -24.04 27.79 -5.60
C LEU A 209 -23.59 28.19 -4.19
N SER A 210 -22.72 27.42 -3.54
CA SER A 210 -22.29 27.67 -2.16
C SER A 210 -20.87 27.15 -1.91
N PRO A 211 -19.84 27.87 -2.39
CA PRO A 211 -18.44 27.43 -2.28
C PRO A 211 -18.00 27.14 -0.85
N HIS A 212 -18.38 28.00 0.10
CA HIS A 212 -18.09 27.80 1.52
C HIS A 212 -18.54 26.42 2.02
N LYS A 213 -19.79 26.02 1.70
CA LYS A 213 -20.32 24.71 2.10
C LYS A 213 -19.59 23.54 1.45
N CYS A 214 -19.13 23.71 0.20
CA CYS A 214 -18.30 22.72 -0.48
C CYS A 214 -16.91 22.59 0.18
N PHE A 215 -16.27 23.70 0.53
CA PHE A 215 -14.97 23.68 1.19
C PHE A 215 -15.06 23.06 2.60
N VAL A 216 -16.09 23.40 3.38
CA VAL A 216 -16.37 22.75 4.67
C VAL A 216 -16.62 21.25 4.48
N LYS A 217 -17.37 20.86 3.45
CA LYS A 217 -17.61 19.44 3.17
C LYS A 217 -16.34 18.70 2.78
N ALA A 218 -15.44 19.32 2.03
CA ALA A 218 -14.12 18.77 1.72
C ALA A 218 -13.28 18.58 2.99
N LYS A 219 -13.29 19.57 3.90
CA LYS A 219 -12.62 19.47 5.20
C LYS A 219 -13.16 18.31 6.05
N GLN A 220 -14.47 18.15 6.11
CA GLN A 220 -15.11 17.02 6.80
C GLN A 220 -14.68 15.65 6.24
N LEU A 221 -14.42 15.56 4.93
CA LEU A 221 -13.92 14.30 4.34
C LEU A 221 -12.49 13.99 4.80
N LEU A 222 -11.63 15.02 4.87
CA LEU A 222 -10.24 14.88 5.33
C LEU A 222 -10.16 14.57 6.82
N GLU A 223 -10.99 15.19 7.66
CA GLU A 223 -11.05 14.95 9.10
C GLU A 223 -11.46 13.51 9.46
N LEU A 224 -12.06 12.77 8.53
CA LEU A 224 -12.46 11.36 8.70
C LEU A 224 -11.42 10.37 8.18
N LEU A 225 -10.31 10.84 7.62
CA LEU A 225 -9.16 9.99 7.30
C LEU A 225 -8.43 9.62 8.59
N MET A 226 -7.87 8.43 8.62
CA MET A 226 -6.95 8.04 9.70
C MET A 226 -5.74 8.98 9.70
N PRO A 227 -5.17 9.37 10.87
CA PRO A 227 -4.09 10.36 10.96
C PRO A 227 -2.91 10.08 10.01
N LYS A 228 -2.47 8.82 9.90
CA LYS A 228 -1.40 8.38 8.97
C LYS A 228 -1.65 8.76 7.50
N TRP A 229 -2.91 8.90 7.11
CA TRP A 229 -3.37 9.15 5.73
C TRP A 229 -4.00 10.53 5.55
N SER A 230 -3.97 11.38 6.59
CA SER A 230 -4.58 12.69 6.57
C SER A 230 -3.53 13.77 6.30
N PRO A 231 -3.71 14.63 5.29
CA PRO A 231 -2.81 15.76 5.04
C PRO A 231 -2.99 16.88 6.06
N LEU A 232 -3.96 16.76 6.98
CA LEU A 232 -4.17 17.72 8.07
C LEU A 232 -3.27 17.46 9.28
N THR A 233 -2.61 16.31 9.33
CA THR A 233 -1.62 15.97 10.36
C THR A 233 -0.25 16.47 9.90
N ASP A 234 0.60 16.85 10.87
CA ASP A 234 1.96 17.27 10.55
C ASP A 234 2.70 16.20 9.75
N PRO A 235 3.45 16.59 8.71
CA PRO A 235 4.17 15.63 7.91
C PRO A 235 5.18 14.88 8.79
N PRO A 236 5.37 13.57 8.58
CA PRO A 236 6.38 12.85 9.32
C PRO A 236 7.74 13.48 9.03
N THR A 237 8.53 13.69 10.08
CA THR A 237 9.89 14.22 9.98
C THR A 237 10.86 13.05 10.13
N ASP A 238 11.83 12.96 9.22
CA ASP A 238 12.92 11.98 9.35
C ASP A 238 13.72 12.30 10.62
N ILE A 239 14.20 11.27 11.33
CA ILE A 239 14.98 11.46 12.56
C ILE A 239 16.25 12.26 12.21
N PRO A 240 16.52 13.40 12.86
CA PRO A 240 17.76 14.14 12.66
C PRO A 240 18.97 13.25 12.96
N ILE A 241 19.92 13.20 12.04
CA ILE A 241 21.20 12.50 12.27
C ILE A 241 21.98 13.35 13.30
N PRO A 242 22.40 12.79 14.45
CA PRO A 242 23.26 13.51 15.36
C PRO A 242 24.55 13.93 14.62
N PRO A 243 25.05 15.15 14.85
CA PRO A 243 26.32 15.60 14.26
C PRO A 243 27.44 14.63 14.69
N MET A 244 28.25 14.20 13.72
CA MET A 244 29.34 13.25 13.96
C MET A 244 30.43 13.89 14.82
N ASP A 245 30.93 13.16 15.81
CA ASP A 245 32.24 13.43 16.39
C ASP A 245 33.32 12.94 15.41
N GLU A 246 34.32 13.79 15.14
CA GLU A 246 35.38 13.50 14.14
C GLU A 246 36.21 12.25 14.49
N GLU A 247 36.17 11.78 15.75
CA GLU A 247 36.92 10.62 16.24
C GLU A 247 36.38 9.27 15.73
N ASP A 248 35.07 9.13 15.49
CA ASP A 248 34.45 7.86 15.05
C ASP A 248 34.67 7.54 13.55
N VAL A 249 35.04 8.53 12.74
CA VAL A 249 35.34 8.36 11.31
C VAL A 249 36.70 7.67 11.11
N GLY A 250 37.58 7.72 12.12
CA GLY A 250 38.94 7.21 12.04
C GLY A 250 39.07 5.67 12.10
N LEU A 251 38.11 4.97 12.72
CA LEU A 251 38.28 3.56 13.09
C LEU A 251 37.80 2.54 12.04
N ASN A 252 36.94 2.94 11.08
CA ASN A 252 36.53 2.03 10.01
C ASN A 252 36.05 2.79 8.75
N LYS A 253 36.95 3.03 7.79
CA LYS A 253 36.63 3.64 6.47
C LYS A 253 35.58 2.88 5.64
N GLN A 254 35.15 1.70 6.08
CA GLN A 254 34.15 0.85 5.41
C GLN A 254 32.82 0.73 6.15
N ALA A 255 32.70 1.27 7.37
CA ALA A 255 31.45 1.21 8.11
C ALA A 255 30.42 2.14 7.45
N LYS A 256 29.30 1.57 6.99
CA LYS A 256 28.12 2.32 6.56
C LYS A 256 27.11 2.32 7.70
N TYR A 257 26.82 3.49 8.26
CA TYR A 257 25.76 3.65 9.23
C TYR A 257 24.40 3.39 8.58
N PHE A 258 23.58 2.60 9.24
CA PHE A 258 22.21 2.36 8.81
C PHE A 258 21.41 3.64 9.02
N GLN A 259 20.93 4.23 7.93
CA GLN A 259 20.01 5.37 7.97
C GLN A 259 18.57 4.83 7.85
N PRO A 260 17.80 4.73 8.95
CA PRO A 260 16.42 4.29 8.89
C PRO A 260 15.59 5.35 8.15
N HIS A 261 15.31 5.11 6.87
CA HIS A 261 14.34 5.90 6.11
C HIS A 261 12.94 5.40 6.48
N LEU A 262 12.36 5.96 7.54
CA LEU A 262 11.06 5.52 8.07
C LEU A 262 9.87 6.04 7.24
N ILE A 263 10.09 7.10 6.46
CA ILE A 263 9.09 7.69 5.58
C ILE A 263 9.07 6.96 4.24
N THR A 264 7.90 6.42 3.91
CA THR A 264 7.63 5.87 2.57
C THR A 264 7.46 7.04 1.59
N LYS A 265 8.44 7.18 0.69
CA LYS A 265 8.49 8.18 -0.39
C LYS A 265 8.33 7.49 -1.75
N GLY A 266 8.04 8.26 -2.78
CA GLY A 266 7.87 7.76 -4.15
C GLY A 266 6.41 7.70 -4.57
N TYR A 267 6.02 6.63 -5.23
CA TYR A 267 4.67 6.44 -5.76
C TYR A 267 3.78 5.71 -4.77
N LEU A 268 2.47 5.75 -5.01
CA LEU A 268 1.50 5.00 -4.22
C LEU A 268 1.78 3.49 -4.16
N SER A 269 2.44 2.93 -5.18
CA SER A 269 2.89 1.53 -5.20
C SER A 269 3.86 1.20 -4.06
N ASN A 270 4.67 2.16 -3.63
CA ASN A 270 5.63 2.00 -2.54
C ASN A 270 4.96 1.86 -1.16
N ALA A 271 3.67 2.16 -1.04
CA ALA A 271 2.91 2.03 0.20
C ALA A 271 2.19 0.67 0.35
N PHE A 272 2.24 -0.21 -0.65
CA PHE A 272 1.69 -1.56 -0.52
C PHE A 272 2.65 -2.48 0.24
N ARG A 273 2.08 -3.30 1.11
CA ARG A 273 2.76 -4.35 1.87
C ARG A 273 2.02 -5.66 1.70
N ILE A 274 2.74 -6.77 1.81
CA ILE A 274 2.23 -8.14 1.78
C ILE A 274 2.75 -8.85 3.03
N PHE A 275 2.03 -9.87 3.50
CA PHE A 275 2.32 -10.59 4.74
C PHE A 275 2.24 -9.69 5.98
N VAL A 276 1.31 -8.74 6.00
CA VAL A 276 1.10 -7.90 7.17
C VAL A 276 0.37 -8.72 8.24
N ASP A 277 1.04 -9.00 9.35
CA ASP A 277 0.44 -9.68 10.50
C ASP A 277 -0.30 -8.66 11.39
N GLY A 278 -1.59 -8.88 11.65
CA GLY A 278 -2.38 -8.33 12.78
C GLY A 278 -2.34 -6.82 13.10
N ASN A 279 -3.51 -6.17 13.07
CA ASN A 279 -3.82 -4.78 13.46
C ASN A 279 -2.92 -3.69 12.86
N GLU A 280 -3.39 -3.11 11.75
CA GLU A 280 -2.85 -1.89 11.17
C GLU A 280 -2.67 -0.81 12.23
N CYS A 281 -1.47 -0.23 12.36
CA CYS A 281 -1.25 0.90 13.25
C CYS A 281 -1.99 2.13 12.69
N PRO A 282 -3.00 2.67 13.40
CA PRO A 282 -3.79 3.79 12.90
C PRO A 282 -3.06 5.13 13.03
N SER A 283 -2.07 5.21 13.91
CA SER A 283 -1.24 6.39 14.16
C SER A 283 -0.15 6.55 13.11
N ALA A 284 0.16 7.80 12.78
CA ALA A 284 1.43 8.13 12.15
C ALA A 284 2.54 7.79 13.15
N TYR A 285 3.62 7.14 12.70
CA TYR A 285 4.79 6.95 13.54
C TYR A 285 5.36 8.33 13.90
N SER A 286 5.47 8.59 15.20
CA SER A 286 6.28 9.69 15.73
C SER A 286 7.52 9.06 16.34
N PRO A 287 8.73 9.44 15.92
CA PRO A 287 9.93 8.96 16.60
C PRO A 287 9.83 9.35 18.08
N PRO A 288 10.18 8.44 19.02
CA PRO A 288 10.29 8.83 20.41
C PRO A 288 11.30 9.98 20.50
N ASP A 289 11.02 10.97 21.36
CA ASP A 289 12.01 11.99 21.70
C ASP A 289 13.31 11.26 22.07
N LEU A 290 14.35 11.44 21.25
CA LEU A 290 15.66 10.91 21.54
C LEU A 290 16.13 11.64 22.80
N ASP A 291 16.02 10.96 23.95
CA ASP A 291 16.62 11.44 25.19
C ASP A 291 18.14 11.49 24.96
N PRO A 292 18.75 12.69 24.93
CA PRO A 292 20.18 12.83 24.65
C PRO A 292 21.07 12.19 25.73
N THR A 293 20.49 11.71 26.84
CA THR A 293 21.21 11.01 27.90
C THR A 293 21.26 9.48 27.73
N ARG A 294 20.57 8.91 26.74
CA ARG A 294 20.67 7.49 26.43
C ARG A 294 22.02 7.23 25.75
N GLN A 295 22.91 6.51 26.43
CA GLN A 295 24.09 5.93 25.78
C GLN A 295 23.59 4.94 24.72
N ASP A 296 23.73 5.32 23.45
CA ASP A 296 23.44 4.45 22.31
C ASP A 296 24.43 3.29 22.34
N GLU A 297 23.99 2.14 22.84
CA GLU A 297 24.74 0.90 22.72
C GLU A 297 24.90 0.59 21.22
N THR A 298 26.14 0.64 20.74
CA THR A 298 26.46 0.25 19.37
C THR A 298 26.26 -1.26 19.24
N ILE A 299 25.14 -1.66 18.66
CA ILE A 299 24.87 -3.07 18.36
C ILE A 299 25.45 -3.38 16.99
N ILE A 300 26.51 -4.19 16.95
CA ILE A 300 27.06 -4.73 15.71
C ILE A 300 26.16 -5.89 15.27
N ILE A 301 25.39 -5.69 14.20
CA ILE A 301 24.55 -6.74 13.60
C ILE A 301 25.34 -7.40 12.48
N TYR A 302 25.66 -8.68 12.66
CA TYR A 302 26.18 -9.52 11.59
C TYR A 302 25.01 -10.06 10.78
N THR A 303 24.87 -9.63 9.53
CA THR A 303 23.96 -10.27 8.59
C THR A 303 24.66 -11.49 8.01
N ASP A 304 24.14 -12.71 8.21
CA ASP A 304 24.63 -13.92 7.53
C ASP A 304 24.18 -13.87 6.07
N GLY A 305 24.88 -13.06 5.29
CA GLY A 305 24.50 -12.70 3.93
C GLY A 305 24.07 -13.91 3.11
N SER A 306 22.77 -13.97 2.82
CA SER A 306 22.25 -14.54 1.59
C SER A 306 22.72 -13.65 0.43
N ALA A 307 24.04 -13.64 0.19
CA ALA A 307 24.68 -12.81 -0.80
C ALA A 307 24.87 -13.61 -2.10
N ILE A 308 24.54 -13.00 -3.23
CA ILE A 308 24.97 -13.50 -4.53
C ILE A 308 26.50 -13.36 -4.58
N LYS A 309 27.21 -14.45 -4.91
CA LYS A 309 28.68 -14.57 -4.90
C LYS A 309 29.33 -14.38 -3.52
N ASN A 310 28.74 -15.01 -2.50
CA ASN A 310 29.33 -15.09 -1.17
C ASN A 310 30.78 -15.64 -1.25
N ARG A 311 31.75 -14.97 -0.62
CA ARG A 311 33.22 -15.18 -0.68
C ARG A 311 33.96 -14.65 -1.94
N SER A 312 33.40 -13.66 -2.64
CA SER A 312 34.14 -12.90 -3.66
C SER A 312 34.03 -11.40 -3.39
N ASP A 313 34.93 -10.63 -4.00
CA ASP A 313 34.92 -9.16 -3.96
C ASP A 313 33.68 -8.55 -4.64
N GLU A 314 32.84 -9.37 -5.27
CA GLU A 314 31.62 -9.00 -5.99
C GLU A 314 30.33 -9.39 -5.23
N ALA A 315 30.42 -9.69 -3.93
CA ALA A 315 29.27 -10.11 -3.14
C ALA A 315 28.18 -9.03 -3.09
N THR A 316 26.95 -9.39 -3.48
CA THR A 316 25.78 -8.48 -3.45
C THR A 316 24.70 -9.04 -2.55
N ALA A 317 24.20 -8.26 -1.58
CA ALA A 317 23.21 -8.72 -0.61
C ALA A 317 21.83 -8.96 -1.25
N VAL A 318 21.18 -10.07 -0.90
CA VAL A 318 19.75 -10.31 -1.13
C VAL A 318 19.05 -10.23 0.24
N GLN A 319 17.95 -9.49 0.31
CA GLN A 319 17.28 -9.05 1.55
C GLN A 319 17.05 -10.14 2.61
N GLY A 320 17.33 -9.79 3.88
CA GLY A 320 16.97 -10.52 5.09
C GLY A 320 17.97 -10.23 6.23
N CYS A 321 17.52 -9.72 7.38
CA CYS A 321 18.35 -9.56 8.58
C CYS A 321 17.76 -10.39 9.72
N ALA A 322 18.57 -11.25 10.34
CA ALA A 322 18.27 -11.89 11.61
C ALA A 322 19.07 -11.18 12.72
N ILE A 323 18.40 -10.80 13.82
CA ILE A 323 19.05 -10.21 14.99
C ILE A 323 19.26 -11.34 16.00
N LYS A 324 20.52 -11.65 16.33
CA LYS A 324 20.86 -12.52 17.45
C LYS A 324 21.34 -11.63 18.60
N ARG A 325 20.57 -11.59 19.69
CA ARG A 325 21.07 -11.05 20.97
C ARG A 325 21.95 -12.12 21.61
N GLU A 326 23.23 -11.83 21.77
CA GLU A 326 24.08 -12.60 22.67
C GLU A 326 23.91 -12.02 24.07
N THR A 327 23.54 -12.90 25.01
CA THR A 327 23.50 -12.63 26.46
C THR A 327 24.79 -13.04 27.10
#